data_AF-A0A174M3I9-F1
#
_entry.id   AF-A0A174M3I9-F1
#
_cell.length_a   1.000
_cell.length_b   1.000
_cell.length_c   1.000
_cell.angle_alpha   90.00
_cell.angle_beta   90.00
_cell.angle_gamma   90.00
#
_symmetry.space_group_name_H-M   'P 1'
#
loop_
_entity.id
_entity.type
_entity.pdbx_description
1 polymer ?
#
loop_
_entity_poly.entity_id
_entity_poly.type
_entity_poly.pdbx_seq_one_letter_code
_entity_poly.pdbx_strand_id
1 'polypeptide(L)'
;MTQVQILPPAAKFLKKLKDKKLKSLYKEAIEMICEDYSIGEEKTGDLAGMYGYDIYYNKTNYELAYRVRQLDDLIIIVIMAGTRENFYEELKRYIRTI
;
A
#
# COMPACT_ATOMS: atom_id res chain seq x y z
N MET A 1 -1.74 -11.30 -16.48
CA MET A 1 -2.17 -9.90 -16.29
C MET A 1 -2.01 -9.57 -14.82
N THR A 2 -1.48 -8.41 -14.43
CA THR A 2 -1.41 -8.08 -13.00
C THR A 2 -2.79 -7.75 -12.45
N GLN A 3 -3.21 -8.45 -11.41
CA GLN A 3 -4.47 -8.18 -10.73
C GLN A 3 -4.22 -7.33 -9.47
N VAL A 4 -5.01 -6.28 -9.26
CA VAL A 4 -5.01 -5.50 -8.03
C VAL A 4 -6.21 -5.86 -7.16
N GLN A 5 -5.96 -6.09 -5.88
CA GLN A 5 -6.98 -6.22 -4.84
C GLN A 5 -6.71 -5.18 -3.76
N ILE A 6 -7.72 -4.40 -3.39
CA ILE A 6 -7.61 -3.37 -2.36
C ILE A 6 -8.43 -3.80 -1.15
N LEU A 7 -7.75 -4.01 -0.01
CA LEU A 7 -8.41 -4.39 1.24
C LEU A 7 -9.22 -3.23 1.84
N PRO A 8 -10.23 -3.54 2.69
CA PRO A 8 -11.10 -2.53 3.28
C PRO A 8 -10.38 -1.34 3.96
N PRO A 9 -9.26 -1.52 4.71
CA PRO A 9 -8.56 -0.39 5.33
C PRO A 9 -8.04 0.62 4.29
N ALA A 10 -7.28 0.15 3.29
CA ALA A 10 -6.81 0.99 2.20
C ALA A 10 -7.96 1.65 1.43
N ALA A 11 -8.99 0.88 1.08
CA ALA A 11 -10.15 1.41 0.35
C ALA A 11 -10.87 2.52 1.13
N LYS A 12 -11.01 2.36 2.45
CA LYS A 12 -11.64 3.35 3.34
C LYS A 12 -10.81 4.64 3.41
N PHE A 13 -9.48 4.53 3.51
CA PHE A 13 -8.61 5.70 3.51
C PHE A 13 -8.67 6.45 2.17
N LEU A 14 -8.46 5.74 1.06
CA LEU A 14 -8.48 6.32 -0.29
C LEU A 14 -9.82 6.98 -0.65
N LYS A 15 -10.95 6.42 -0.18
CA LYS A 15 -12.28 7.02 -0.37
C LYS A 15 -12.47 8.31 0.44
N LYS A 16 -11.85 8.43 1.61
CA LYS A 16 -11.96 9.61 2.49
C LYS A 16 -11.08 10.78 2.05
N LEU A 17 -10.09 10.55 1.18
CA LEU A 17 -9.22 11.61 0.67
C LEU A 17 -10.03 12.66 -0.10
N LYS A 18 -10.01 13.89 0.43
CA LYS A 18 -10.59 15.08 -0.23
C LYS A 18 -9.62 15.73 -1.21
N ASP A 19 -8.31 15.62 -0.95
CA ASP A 19 -7.28 16.16 -1.83
C ASP A 19 -7.17 15.30 -3.09
N LYS A 20 -7.53 15.89 -4.24
CA LYS A 20 -7.51 15.24 -5.55
C LYS A 20 -6.10 14.91 -6.02
N LYS A 21 -5.10 15.74 -5.69
CA LYS A 21 -3.70 15.50 -6.07
C LYS A 21 -3.16 14.30 -5.31
N LEU A 22 -3.33 14.28 -3.99
CA LEU A 22 -2.90 13.14 -3.17
C LEU A 22 -3.59 11.84 -3.62
N LYS A 23 -4.89 11.90 -3.93
CA LYS A 23 -5.61 10.73 -4.46
C LYS A 23 -5.05 10.25 -5.81
N SER A 24 -4.59 11.17 -6.66
CA SER A 24 -3.96 10.84 -7.94
C SER A 24 -2.58 10.22 -7.72
N LEU A 25 -1.78 10.74 -6.80
CA LEU A 25 -0.49 10.16 -6.42
C LEU A 25 -0.62 8.72 -5.91
N TYR A 26 -1.64 8.42 -5.11
CA TYR A 26 -1.92 7.04 -4.72
C TYR A 26 -2.32 6.14 -5.90
N LYS A 27 -3.08 6.67 -6.86
CA LYS A 27 -3.47 5.92 -8.05
C LYS A 27 -2.25 5.61 -8.92
N GLU A 28 -1.42 6.62 -9.17
CA GLU A 28 -0.15 6.49 -9.89
C GLU A 28 0.78 5.51 -9.19
N ALA A 29 0.92 5.58 -7.87
CA ALA A 29 1.70 4.62 -7.09
C ALA A 29 1.19 3.17 -7.29
N ILE A 30 -0.12 2.96 -7.23
CA ILE A 30 -0.70 1.62 -7.45
C ILE A 30 -0.45 1.15 -8.89
N GLU A 31 -0.58 2.04 -9.89
CA GLU A 31 -0.30 1.72 -11.30
C GLU A 31 1.17 1.32 -11.50
N MET A 32 2.12 2.09 -10.96
CA MET A 32 3.54 1.76 -11.01
C MET A 32 3.85 0.43 -10.32
N ILE A 33 3.24 0.16 -9.15
CA ILE A 33 3.40 -1.13 -8.44
C ILE A 33 2.83 -2.30 -9.26
N CYS A 34 1.80 -2.08 -10.07
CA CYS A 34 1.25 -3.11 -10.94
C CYS A 34 2.16 -3.45 -12.11
N GLU A 35 2.93 -2.47 -12.59
CA GLU A 35 3.94 -2.64 -13.64
C GLU A 35 5.19 -3.31 -13.07
N ASP A 36 5.68 -2.81 -11.94
CA ASP A 36 6.83 -3.35 -11.23
C ASP A 36 6.60 -3.23 -9.72
N TYR A 37 6.32 -4.36 -9.08
CA TYR A 37 6.08 -4.38 -7.64
C TYR A 37 7.35 -4.19 -6.80
N SER A 38 8.53 -4.30 -7.41
CA SER A 38 9.82 -4.20 -6.72
C SER A 38 10.25 -2.74 -6.46
N ILE A 39 9.49 -1.76 -6.98
CA ILE A 39 9.72 -0.34 -6.72
C ILE A 39 9.45 0.06 -5.26
N GLY A 40 8.70 -0.77 -4.53
CA GLY A 40 8.52 -0.60 -3.08
C GLY A 40 9.58 -1.35 -2.29
N GLU A 41 9.77 -0.92 -1.05
CA GLU A 41 10.74 -1.51 -0.13
C GLU A 41 10.12 -2.73 0.55
N GLU A 42 10.69 -3.92 0.31
CA GLU A 42 10.35 -5.12 1.05
C GLU A 42 10.69 -4.95 2.54
N LYS A 43 9.72 -5.20 3.40
CA LYS A 43 9.87 -5.10 4.85
C LYS A 43 10.39 -6.41 5.42
N THR A 44 11.05 -6.31 6.56
CA THR A 44 11.68 -7.44 7.26
C THR A 44 11.07 -7.65 8.64
N GLY A 45 11.45 -8.75 9.32
CA GLY A 45 10.96 -9.09 10.66
C GLY A 45 9.46 -9.40 10.68
N ASP A 46 8.71 -8.80 11.61
CA ASP A 46 7.25 -9.02 11.76
C ASP A 46 6.42 -8.69 10.51
N LEU A 47 6.99 -7.92 9.58
CA LEU A 47 6.35 -7.48 8.34
C LEU A 47 6.98 -8.14 7.10
N ALA A 48 7.75 -9.22 7.27
CA ALA A 48 8.33 -9.96 6.17
C ALA A 48 7.27 -10.36 5.12
N GLY A 49 7.59 -10.15 3.85
CA GLY A 49 6.69 -10.37 2.71
C GLY A 49 5.70 -9.24 2.44
N MET A 50 5.72 -8.16 3.22
CA MET A 50 5.03 -6.91 2.90
C MET A 50 5.99 -5.95 2.21
N TYR A 51 5.46 -5.08 1.36
CA TYR A 51 6.16 -4.00 0.71
C TYR A 51 5.57 -2.66 1.16
N GLY A 52 6.43 -1.66 1.31
CA GLY A 52 6.04 -0.27 1.58
C GLY A 52 6.47 0.65 0.45
N TYR A 53 5.59 1.56 0.05
CA TYR A 53 5.88 2.62 -0.91
C TYR A 53 5.58 3.99 -0.28
N ASP A 54 6.58 4.87 -0.27
CA ASP A 54 6.50 6.19 0.35
C ASP A 54 6.07 7.25 -0.68
N ILE A 55 5.09 8.08 -0.32
CA ILE A 55 4.59 9.21 -1.12
C ILE A 55 4.82 10.48 -0.31
N TYR A 56 5.78 11.30 -0.73
CA TYR A 56 5.99 12.61 -0.12
C TYR A 56 5.12 13.67 -0.80
N TYR A 57 4.20 14.26 -0.05
CA TYR A 57 3.31 15.29 -0.57
C TYR A 57 2.97 16.31 0.53
N ASN A 58 3.02 17.60 0.18
CA ASN A 58 2.67 18.72 1.06
C ASN A 58 3.34 18.62 2.45
N LYS A 59 4.66 18.41 2.47
CA LYS A 59 5.49 18.25 3.68
C LYS A 59 5.11 17.06 4.58
N THR A 60 4.31 16.13 4.06
CA THR A 60 3.85 14.94 4.78
C THR A 60 4.32 13.68 4.06
N ASN A 61 4.84 12.71 4.81
CA ASN A 61 5.14 11.38 4.30
C ASN A 61 3.90 10.50 4.47
N TYR A 62 3.39 10.02 3.34
CA TYR A 62 2.34 9.02 3.26
C TYR A 62 2.94 7.67 2.91
N GLU A 63 2.33 6.60 3.36
CA GLU A 63 2.75 5.23 3.09
C GLU A 63 1.63 4.43 2.44
N LEU A 64 2.03 3.52 1.56
CA LEU A 64 1.19 2.51 0.93
C LEU A 64 1.81 1.13 1.20
N ALA A 65 1.09 0.29 1.94
CA ALA A 65 1.49 -1.08 2.22
C ALA A 65 0.76 -2.04 1.30
N TYR A 66 1.51 -2.95 0.68
CA TYR A 66 0.97 -4.01 -0.17
C TYR A 66 1.74 -5.31 0.04
N ARG A 67 1.17 -6.41 -0.45
CA ARG A 67 1.88 -7.69 -0.57
C ARG A 67 1.67 -8.26 -1.95
N VAL A 68 2.61 -9.10 -2.36
CA VAL A 68 2.59 -9.74 -3.68
C VAL A 68 2.31 -11.21 -3.49
N ARG A 69 1.38 -11.76 -4.28
CA ARG A 69 1.16 -13.21 -4.39
C ARG A 69 1.35 -13.63 -5.83
N GLN A 70 2.15 -14.66 -6.02
CA GLN A 70 2.37 -15.29 -7.31
C GLN A 70 1.77 -16.70 -7.21
N LEU A 71 0.58 -16.89 -7.79
CA LEU A 71 0.01 -18.22 -8.04
C LEU A 71 0.20 -18.55 -9.52
N ASP A 72 -0.76 -18.13 -10.34
CA ASP A 72 -0.73 -18.25 -11.81
C ASP A 72 -0.55 -16.87 -12.48
N ASP A 73 -1.14 -15.83 -11.87
CA ASP A 73 -0.94 -14.42 -12.19
C ASP A 73 -0.30 -13.69 -10.99
N LEU A 74 0.32 -12.55 -11.28
CA LEU A 74 0.82 -11.63 -10.25
C LEU A 74 -0.37 -10.89 -9.62
N ILE A 75 -0.59 -11.08 -8.32
CA ILE A 75 -1.65 -10.39 -7.57
C ILE A 75 -1.00 -9.42 -6.58
N ILE A 76 -1.28 -8.14 -6.77
CA ILE A 76 -0.93 -7.06 -5.84
C ILE A 76 -2.09 -6.84 -4.89
N ILE A 77 -1.86 -7.10 -3.61
CA ILE A 77 -2.87 -6.90 -2.56
C ILE A 77 -2.47 -5.65 -1.78
N VAL A 78 -3.17 -4.54 -2.01
CA VAL A 78 -3.01 -3.29 -1.28
C VAL A 78 -3.71 -3.42 0.07
N ILE A 79 -2.95 -3.33 1.14
CA ILE A 79 -3.41 -3.62 2.51
C ILE A 79 -3.85 -2.34 3.21
N MET A 80 -2.98 -1.33 3.22
CA MET A 80 -3.19 -0.09 3.97
C MET A 80 -2.57 1.10 3.25
N ALA A 81 -3.19 2.27 3.41
CA ALA A 81 -2.71 3.56 2.93
C ALA A 81 -2.92 4.59 4.05
N GLY A 82 -1.97 5.48 4.29
CA GLY A 82 -2.02 6.36 5.45
C GLY A 82 -0.86 7.34 5.57
N THR A 83 -0.86 8.13 6.63
CA THR A 83 0.31 8.89 7.07
C THR A 83 1.23 8.01 7.90
N ARG A 84 2.53 8.31 7.95
CA ARG A 84 3.52 7.48 8.67
C ARG A 84 3.28 7.32 10.17
N GLU A 85 2.62 8.28 10.83
CA GLU A 85 2.31 8.20 12.25
C GLU A 85 1.45 6.94 12.55
N ASN A 86 1.97 6.03 13.37
CA ASN A 86 1.38 4.74 13.74
C ASN A 86 1.11 3.73 12.60
N PHE A 87 1.49 4.03 11.37
CA PHE A 87 1.17 3.21 10.19
C PHE A 87 1.61 1.74 10.34
N TYR A 88 2.88 1.53 10.71
CA TYR A 88 3.41 0.18 10.87
C TYR A 88 2.79 -0.59 12.04
N GLU A 89 2.39 0.09 13.12
CA GLU A 89 1.69 -0.56 14.22
C GLU A 89 0.29 -1.02 13.81
N GLU A 90 -0.45 -0.15 13.12
CA GLU A 90 -1.77 -0.49 12.58
C GLU A 90 -1.67 -1.61 11.54
N LEU A 91 -0.66 -1.56 10.67
CA LEU A 91 -0.37 -2.59 9.69
C LEU A 91 -0.09 -3.94 10.38
N LYS A 92 0.79 -3.98 11.38
CA LYS A 92 1.09 -5.20 12.15
C LYS A 92 -0.18 -5.75 12.83
N ARG A 93 -0.98 -4.88 13.46
CA ARG A 93 -2.24 -5.30 14.10
C ARG A 93 -3.21 -5.87 13.08
N TYR A 94 -3.35 -5.25 11.92
CA TYR A 94 -4.24 -5.72 10.87
C TYR A 94 -3.78 -7.04 10.26
N ILE A 95 -2.47 -7.20 9.99
CA ILE A 95 -1.92 -8.46 9.45
C ILE A 95 -2.16 -9.63 10.40
N ARG A 96 -2.12 -9.42 11.72
CA ARG A 96 -2.45 -10.47 12.72
C ARG A 96 -3.92 -10.89 12.72
N THR A 97 -4.80 -10.12 12.09
CA THR A 97 -6.24 -10.42 12.01
C THR A 97 -6.65 -11.14 10.73
N ILE A 98 -5.74 -11.33 9.78
CA ILE A 98 -6.00 -11.93 8.46
C ILE A 98 -5.21 -13.21 8.23
#